data_AF-A0A3M1SLS6-F1
#
_entry.id   AF-A0A3M1SLS6-F1
#
_cell.length_a   1.000
_cell.length_b   1.000
_cell.length_c   1.000
_cell.angle_alpha   90.00
_cell.angle_beta   90.00
_cell.angle_gamma   90.00
#
_symmetry.space_group_name_H-M   'P 1'
#
loop_
_entity.id
_entity.type
_entity.pdbx_description
1 polymer ?
#
loop_
_entity_poly.entity_id
_entity_poly.type
_entity_poly.pdbx_seq_one_letter_code
_entity_poly.pdbx_strand_id
1 'polypeptide(L)'
;MSTGKLYDIQFEYHHNYLHARVTGEKDSAEISILFWKEIAAECKKHGYKKVLVEENIKNNVSESDMYEIIPVFTELFESVII
;
A
#
# COMPACT_ATOMS: atom_id res chain seq x y z
N MET A 1 -14.30 3.97 -20.37
CA MET A 1 -14.00 5.28 -19.76
C MET A 1 -13.06 5.04 -18.61
N SER A 2 -11.80 5.42 -18.76
CA SER A 2 -10.73 5.10 -17.81
C SER A 2 -10.80 6.10 -16.66
N THR A 3 -11.37 5.70 -15.51
CA THR A 3 -11.34 6.50 -14.29
C THR A 3 -9.88 6.71 -13.87
N GLY A 4 -9.40 7.95 -13.95
CA GLY A 4 -7.99 8.34 -13.80
C GLY A 4 -7.46 8.24 -12.38
N LYS A 5 -7.40 7.04 -11.80
CA LYS A 5 -6.54 6.75 -10.66
C LYS A 5 -5.15 6.35 -11.16
N LEU A 6 -4.12 6.78 -10.43
CA LEU A 6 -2.71 6.49 -10.72
C LEU A 6 -2.36 5.00 -10.51
N TYR A 7 -3.18 4.29 -9.72
CA TYR A 7 -3.10 2.85 -9.45
C TYR A 7 -4.51 2.29 -9.17
N ASP A 8 -4.67 0.98 -9.31
CA ASP A 8 -5.81 0.20 -8.82
C ASP A 8 -5.40 -0.59 -7.57
N ILE A 9 -6.28 -0.69 -6.58
CA ILE A 9 -6.06 -1.48 -5.38
C ILE A 9 -7.28 -2.37 -5.11
N GLN A 10 -7.00 -3.65 -4.86
CA GLN A 10 -8.01 -4.65 -4.53
C GLN A 10 -7.72 -5.25 -3.17
N PHE A 11 -8.75 -5.33 -2.32
CA PHE A 11 -8.67 -5.91 -1.00
C PHE A 11 -9.35 -7.29 -0.97
N GLU A 12 -8.60 -8.29 -0.52
CA GLU A 12 -9.10 -9.62 -0.24
C GLU A 12 -9.00 -9.86 1.29
N TYR A 13 -10.15 -10.14 1.91
CA TYR A 13 -10.26 -10.29 3.37
C TYR A 13 -10.06 -11.76 3.75
N HIS A 14 -8.91 -12.07 4.36
CA HIS A 14 -8.66 -13.41 4.91
C HIS A 14 -8.92 -13.43 6.42
N HIS A 15 -8.90 -14.63 7.01
CA HIS A 15 -9.17 -14.78 8.44
C HIS A 15 -8.15 -14.05 9.33
N ASN A 16 -6.87 -14.05 8.93
CA ASN A 16 -5.77 -13.58 9.77
C ASN A 16 -4.97 -12.41 9.20
N TYR A 17 -5.26 -12.00 7.96
CA TYR A 17 -4.55 -10.91 7.29
C TYR A 17 -5.43 -10.26 6.22
N LEU A 18 -5.13 -9.00 5.93
CA LEU A 18 -5.64 -8.31 4.75
C LEU A 18 -4.68 -8.58 3.59
N HIS A 19 -5.18 -9.00 2.45
CA HIS A 19 -4.39 -9.05 1.21
C HIS A 19 -4.75 -7.83 0.36
N ALA A 20 -3.74 -7.05 -0.02
CA ALA A 20 -3.88 -5.90 -0.90
C ALA A 20 -3.10 -6.13 -2.19
N ARG A 21 -3.79 -6.17 -3.32
CA ARG A 21 -3.17 -6.22 -4.65
C ARG A 21 -3.18 -4.83 -5.25
N VAL A 22 -2.00 -4.27 -5.50
CA VAL A 22 -1.82 -2.92 -6.08
C VAL A 22 -1.29 -3.07 -7.50
N THR A 23 -1.94 -2.42 -8.47
CA THR A 23 -1.50 -2.43 -9.88
C THR A 23 -1.36 -1.00 -10.40
N GLY A 24 -0.31 -0.71 -11.16
CA GLY A 24 -0.04 0.64 -11.66
C GLY A 24 0.92 0.65 -12.84
N GLU A 25 0.84 1.71 -13.66
CA GLU A 25 1.69 1.84 -14.86
C GLU A 25 3.03 2.53 -14.58
N LYS A 26 3.15 3.27 -13.47
CA LYS A 26 4.39 3.92 -13.03
C LYS A 26 4.49 3.85 -11.52
N ASP A 27 5.70 3.64 -11.03
CA ASP A 27 6.02 3.72 -9.62
C ASP A 27 6.63 5.08 -9.27
N SER A 28 6.20 5.65 -8.14
CA SER A 28 6.74 6.88 -7.57
C SER A 28 6.49 6.88 -6.06
N ALA A 29 7.29 7.65 -5.31
CA ALA A 29 7.08 7.82 -3.86
C ALA A 29 5.65 8.27 -3.53
N GLU A 30 5.08 9.16 -4.36
CA GLU A 30 3.70 9.64 -4.21
C GLU A 30 2.68 8.50 -4.33
N ILE A 31 2.80 7.65 -5.36
CA ILE A 31 1.91 6.51 -5.57
C ILE A 31 2.03 5.52 -4.40
N SER A 32 3.26 5.24 -3.98
CA SER A 32 3.57 4.43 -2.81
C SER A 32 2.86 4.90 -1.55
N ILE A 33 3.02 6.20 -1.21
CA ILE A 33 2.40 6.79 -0.03
C ILE A 33 0.87 6.70 -0.09
N LEU A 34 0.28 6.89 -1.26
CA LEU A 34 -1.17 6.88 -1.42
C LEU A 34 -1.76 5.48 -1.15
N PHE A 35 -1.24 4.42 -1.77
CA PHE A 35 -1.80 3.09 -1.53
C PHE A 35 -1.48 2.58 -0.13
N TRP A 36 -0.32 2.91 0.45
CA TRP A 36 0.00 2.53 1.83
C TRP A 36 -0.98 3.14 2.83
N LYS A 37 -1.41 4.40 2.61
CA LYS A 37 -2.46 5.04 3.42
C LYS A 37 -3.80 4.32 3.29
N GLU A 38 -4.20 3.92 2.08
CA GLU A 38 -5.43 3.16 1.87
C GLU A 38 -5.38 1.80 2.59
N ILE A 39 -4.27 1.08 2.48
CA ILE A 39 -4.06 -0.21 3.14
C ILE A 39 -4.14 -0.07 4.66
N ALA A 40 -3.44 0.92 5.24
CA ALA A 40 -3.43 1.15 6.68
C ALA A 40 -4.83 1.52 7.21
N ALA A 41 -5.57 2.35 6.47
CA ALA A 41 -6.95 2.69 6.80
C ALA A 41 -7.86 1.46 6.79
N GLU A 42 -7.73 0.59 5.79
CA GLU A 42 -8.53 -0.63 5.68
C GLU A 42 -8.18 -1.64 6.79
N CYS A 43 -6.89 -1.78 7.13
CA CYS A 43 -6.44 -2.57 8.26
C CYS A 43 -7.08 -2.09 9.57
N LYS A 44 -7.03 -0.77 9.83
CA LYS A 44 -7.59 -0.17 11.04
C LYS A 44 -9.11 -0.34 11.13
N LYS A 45 -9.81 -0.16 10.01
CA LYS A 45 -11.27 -0.30 9.90
C LYS A 45 -11.74 -1.72 10.21
N HIS A 46 -10.99 -2.73 9.78
CA HIS A 46 -11.37 -4.15 9.91
C HIS A 46 -10.63 -4.90 11.02
N GLY A 47 -9.72 -4.25 11.75
CA GLY A 47 -8.98 -4.85 12.86
C GLY A 47 -7.87 -5.81 12.44
N TYR A 48 -7.37 -5.70 11.21
CA TYR A 48 -6.25 -6.52 10.74
C TYR A 48 -4.93 -6.05 11.36
N LYS A 49 -4.13 -7.02 11.84
CA LYS A 49 -2.76 -6.83 12.35
C LYS A 49 -1.68 -7.41 11.44
N LYS A 50 -2.09 -8.00 10.32
CA LYS A 50 -1.20 -8.58 9.32
C LYS A 50 -1.72 -8.16 7.96
N VAL A 51 -0.80 -7.75 7.10
CA VAL A 51 -1.10 -7.43 5.72
C VAL A 51 -0.11 -8.14 4.82
N LEU A 52 -0.62 -8.67 3.71
CA LEU A 52 0.19 -9.08 2.57
C LEU A 52 -0.06 -8.09 1.44
N VAL A 53 1.00 -7.52 0.87
CA VAL A 53 0.90 -6.58 -0.25
C VAL A 53 1.56 -7.20 -1.47
N GLU A 54 0.79 -7.33 -2.54
CA GLU A 54 1.25 -7.75 -3.87
C GLU A 54 1.29 -6.53 -4.77
N GLU A 55 2.49 -6.06 -5.09
CA GLU A 55 2.71 -4.88 -5.94
C GLU A 55 3.05 -5.33 -7.36
N ASN A 56 2.19 -4.97 -8.30
CA ASN A 56 2.41 -5.16 -9.74
C ASN A 56 2.42 -3.80 -10.43
N ILE A 57 3.44 -3.01 -10.08
CA ILE A 57 3.69 -1.70 -10.66
C ILE A 57 4.90 -1.81 -11.59
N LYS A 58 4.79 -1.29 -12.81
CA LYS A 58 5.90 -1.34 -13.77
C LYS A 58 6.99 -0.34 -13.37
N ASN A 59 8.22 -0.85 -13.24
CA ASN A 59 9.45 -0.20 -12.74
C ASN A 59 9.56 -0.17 -11.21
N ASN A 60 10.74 -0.47 -10.68
CA ASN A 60 11.02 -0.35 -9.25
C ASN A 60 11.19 1.13 -8.85
N VAL A 61 10.69 1.45 -7.66
CA VAL A 61 11.08 2.59 -6.83
C VAL A 61 12.60 2.84 -6.89
N SER A 62 13.01 4.10 -7.09
CA SER A 62 14.44 4.45 -6.98
C SER A 62 14.92 4.40 -5.52
N GLU A 63 16.23 4.24 -5.29
CA GLU A 63 16.77 4.30 -3.92
C GLU A 63 16.45 5.62 -3.21
N SER A 64 16.41 6.74 -3.95
CA SER A 64 15.99 8.05 -3.42
C SER A 64 14.54 8.07 -2.93
N ASP A 65 13.63 7.46 -3.69
CA ASP A 65 12.21 7.41 -3.35
C ASP A 65 11.97 6.55 -2.09
N MET A 66 12.79 5.52 -1.86
CA MET A 66 12.71 4.69 -0.65
C MET A 66 12.95 5.49 0.63
N TYR A 67 13.84 6.48 0.61
CA TYR A 67 14.09 7.36 1.78
C TYR A 67 12.88 8.22 2.14
N GLU A 68 12.01 8.53 1.17
CA GLU A 68 10.78 9.28 1.40
C GLU A 68 9.65 8.37 1.93
N ILE A 69 9.62 7.11 1.50
CA ILE A 69 8.56 6.15 1.86
C ILE A 69 8.75 5.61 3.28
N ILE A 70 9.98 5.32 3.71
CA ILE A 70 10.26 4.66 5.00
C ILE A 70 9.65 5.36 6.22
N PRO A 71 9.77 6.70 6.39
CA PRO A 71 9.17 7.39 7.53
C PRO A 71 7.64 7.25 7.56
N VAL A 72 6.99 7.43 6.40
CA VAL A 72 5.53 7.33 6.28
C VAL A 72 5.05 5.91 6.54
N PHE A 73 5.77 4.92 6.02
CA PHE A 73 5.48 3.51 6.26
C PHE A 73 5.54 3.18 7.76
N THR A 74 6.57 3.65 8.45
CA THR A 74 6.75 3.43 9.88
C THR A 74 5.57 4.01 10.68
N GLU A 75 5.21 5.27 10.43
CA GLU A 75 4.09 5.93 11.10
C GLU A 75 2.74 5.22 10.88
N LEU A 76 2.49 4.74 9.65
CA LEU A 76 1.22 4.09 9.31
C LEU A 76 1.05 2.72 9.99
N PHE A 77 2.15 1.99 10.18
CA PHE A 77 2.12 0.60 10.65
C PHE A 77 2.54 0.40 12.09
N GLU A 78 2.92 1.45 12.82
CA GLU A 78 3.19 1.40 14.27
C GLU A 78 2.06 0.74 15.08
N SER A 79 0.79 0.89 14.65
CA SER A 79 -0.38 0.30 15.31
C SER A 79 -0.86 -1.02 14.70
N VAL A 80 -0.30 -1.43 13.55
CA VAL A 80 -0.74 -2.60 12.78
C VAL A 80 0.24 -3.77 12.96
N ILE A 81 1.54 -3.48 13.06
CA ILE A 81 2.62 -4.47 13.25
C ILE A 81 3.09 -4.39 14.70
N ILE A 82 2.33 -4.99 15.62
CA ILE A 82 2.77 -5.32 16.99
C ILE A 82 2.39 -6.75 17.30
#